data_AF-A0A026WT25-F1
#
_entry.id   AF-A0A026WT25-F1
#
_cell.length_a   1.000
_cell.length_b   1.000
_cell.length_c   1.000
_cell.angle_alpha   90.00
_cell.angle_beta   90.00
_cell.angle_gamma   90.00
#
_symmetry.space_group_name_H-M   'P 1'
#
loop_
_entity.id
_entity.type
_entity.pdbx_description
1 polymer ?
#
loop_
_entity_poly.entity_id
_entity_poly.type
_entity_poly.pdbx_seq_one_letter_code
_entity_poly.pdbx_strand_id
1 'polypeptide(L)'
;MDIINDPEHRLDGVRLLWSLLKHPSDMIKRNACLALVPCIRHAKDSPEMVRAFVGGLELTVSLLESKDTEVLSAVCAMIAEIATDPENLGILTDHGVVRKLATLVETVTY
;
A
#
# COMPACT_ATOMS: atom_id res chain seq x y z
N MET A 1 10.38 11.83 -19.02
CA MET A 1 11.23 12.55 -18.06
C MET A 1 10.88 11.96 -16.72
N ASP A 2 11.77 11.18 -16.12
CA ASP A 2 11.49 10.45 -14.88
C ASP A 2 11.18 11.46 -13.79
N ILE A 3 9.89 11.60 -13.46
CA ILE A 3 9.38 12.44 -12.37
C ILE A 3 10.05 12.03 -11.04
N ILE A 4 10.59 10.82 -10.99
CA ILE A 4 11.35 10.23 -9.88
C ILE A 4 12.71 10.90 -9.66
N ASN A 5 13.29 11.58 -10.66
CA ASN A 5 14.62 12.20 -10.61
C ASN A 5 14.58 13.75 -10.57
N ASP A 6 13.42 14.35 -10.25
CA ASP A 6 13.35 15.80 -10.06
C ASP A 6 14.20 16.22 -8.84
N PRO A 7 15.22 17.10 -8.99
CA PRO A 7 16.02 17.60 -7.88
C PRO A 7 15.21 18.38 -6.82
N GLU A 8 13.97 18.77 -7.10
CA GLU A 8 13.04 19.34 -6.11
C GLU A 8 12.45 18.27 -5.15
N HIS A 9 12.46 16.98 -5.51
CA HIS A 9 12.01 15.85 -4.68
C HIS A 9 13.09 15.35 -3.69
N ARG A 10 13.85 16.28 -3.09
CA ARG A 10 15.06 15.99 -2.32
C ARG A 10 14.86 15.13 -1.05
N LEU A 11 13.62 14.87 -0.64
CA LEU A 11 13.29 14.13 0.60
C LEU A 11 12.32 12.97 0.41
N ASP A 12 12.04 12.56 -0.84
CA ASP A 12 11.11 11.48 -1.26
C ASP A 12 10.41 10.72 -0.12
N GLY A 13 9.53 11.42 0.59
CA GLY A 13 8.98 10.96 1.86
C GLY A 13 8.02 9.81 1.64
N VAL A 14 7.36 9.81 0.49
CA VAL A 14 6.50 8.72 0.04
C VAL A 14 7.33 7.44 -0.14
N ARG A 15 8.49 7.50 -0.81
CA ARG A 15 9.38 6.34 -0.93
C ARG A 15 9.91 5.85 0.42
N LEU A 16 10.18 6.76 1.36
CA LEU A 16 10.51 6.38 2.73
C LEU A 16 9.35 5.62 3.39
N LEU A 17 8.12 6.12 3.31
CA LEU A 17 6.94 5.43 3.84
C LEU A 17 6.75 4.03 3.23
N TRP A 18 6.93 3.89 1.91
CA TRP A 18 6.93 2.59 1.23
C TRP A 18 8.00 1.63 1.78
N SER A 19 9.21 2.13 2.08
CA SER A 19 10.27 1.31 2.67
C SER A 19 9.94 0.84 4.08
N LEU A 20 9.20 1.64 4.86
CA LEU A 20 8.81 1.33 6.24
C LEU A 20 7.77 0.21 6.33
N LEU A 21 7.09 -0.13 5.23
CA LEU A 21 6.18 -1.29 5.16
C LEU A 21 6.90 -2.63 5.44
N LYS A 22 8.23 -2.69 5.24
CA LYS A 22 9.06 -3.87 5.54
C LYS A 22 9.60 -3.87 6.98
N HIS A 23 9.37 -2.81 7.75
CA HIS A 23 9.93 -2.69 9.10
C HIS A 23 9.34 -3.77 10.02
N PRO A 24 10.10 -4.38 10.95
CA PRO A 24 9.59 -5.48 11.79
C PRO A 24 8.47 -5.06 12.75
N SER A 25 8.42 -3.80 13.17
CA SER A 25 7.39 -3.27 14.08
C SER A 25 6.05 -3.05 13.36
N ASP A 26 5.00 -3.69 13.84
CA ASP A 26 3.64 -3.54 13.33
C ASP A 26 3.11 -2.12 13.50
N MET A 27 3.46 -1.44 14.60
CA MET A 27 3.13 -0.02 14.78
C MET A 27 3.72 0.87 13.67
N ILE A 28 4.95 0.59 13.23
CA ILE A 28 5.58 1.34 12.13
C ILE A 28 4.92 1.00 10.80
N LYS A 29 4.64 -0.28 10.51
CA LYS A 29 3.90 -0.68 9.30
C LYS A 29 2.53 -0.01 9.22
N ARG A 30 1.76 -0.07 10.32
CA ARG A 30 0.43 0.54 10.46
C ARG A 30 0.50 2.03 10.17
N ASN A 31 1.39 2.75 10.86
CA ASN A 31 1.50 4.20 10.70
C ASN A 31 2.00 4.58 9.30
N ALA A 32 2.87 3.78 8.68
CA ALA A 32 3.30 3.97 7.31
C ALA A 32 2.14 3.77 6.30
N CYS A 33 1.34 2.71 6.46
CA CYS A 33 0.13 2.50 5.65
C CYS A 33 -0.84 3.69 5.78
N LEU A 34 -1.14 4.12 7.00
CA LEU A 34 -2.04 5.25 7.25
C LEU A 34 -1.53 6.57 6.67
N ALA A 35 -0.21 6.79 6.70
CA ALA A 35 0.40 7.98 6.10
C ALA A 35 0.34 7.94 4.56
N LEU A 36 0.43 6.75 3.95
CA LEU A 36 0.33 6.59 2.49
C LEU A 36 -1.08 6.83 1.95
N VAL A 37 -2.13 6.54 2.72
CA VAL A 37 -3.55 6.76 2.31
C VAL A 37 -3.78 8.18 1.76
N PRO A 38 -3.55 9.28 2.51
CA PRO A 38 -3.75 10.62 1.99
C PRO A 38 -2.75 11.00 0.88
N CYS A 39 -1.53 10.45 0.89
CA CYS A 39 -0.57 10.66 -0.20
C CYS A 39 -1.10 10.11 -1.53
N ILE A 40 -1.64 8.90 -1.52
CA ILE A 40 -2.21 8.24 -2.71
C ILE A 40 -3.51 8.92 -3.13
N ARG A 41 -4.37 9.28 -2.17
CA ARG A 41 -5.65 9.94 -2.48
C ARG A 41 -5.50 11.30 -3.15
N HIS A 42 -4.48 12.08 -2.76
CA HIS A 42 -4.37 13.48 -3.13
C HIS A 42 -3.22 13.81 -4.09
N ALA A 43 -2.31 12.86 -4.35
CA ALA A 43 -1.27 13.04 -5.37
C ALA A 43 -1.91 13.14 -6.76
N LYS A 44 -1.46 14.13 -7.56
CA LYS A 44 -1.90 14.29 -8.95
C LYS A 44 -1.48 13.10 -9.83
N ASP A 45 -0.25 12.65 -9.63
CA ASP A 45 0.36 11.54 -10.37
C ASP A 45 0.38 10.27 -9.48
N SER A 46 -0.72 10.06 -8.74
CA SER A 46 -0.85 8.93 -7.81
C SER A 46 -0.63 7.56 -8.46
N PRO A 47 -1.21 7.27 -9.66
CA PRO A 47 -0.99 6.00 -10.34
C PRO A 47 0.51 5.73 -10.60
N GLU A 48 1.21 6.71 -11.17
CA GLU A 48 2.64 6.65 -11.47
C GLU A 48 3.47 6.55 -10.19
N MET A 49 3.13 7.32 -9.15
CA MET A 49 3.80 7.29 -7.85
C MET A 49 3.72 5.90 -7.20
N VAL A 50 2.56 5.25 -7.25
CA VAL A 50 2.38 3.90 -6.71
C VAL A 50 3.20 2.88 -7.52
N ARG A 51 3.19 2.97 -8.85
CA ARG A 51 3.91 2.04 -9.72
C ARG A 51 5.43 2.27 -9.77
N ALA A 52 5.90 3.47 -9.42
CA ALA A 52 7.32 3.80 -9.33
C ALA A 52 8.05 2.99 -8.25
N PHE A 53 7.34 2.54 -7.20
CA PHE A 53 7.93 1.69 -6.17
C PHE A 53 7.86 0.22 -6.59
N VAL A 54 8.93 -0.27 -7.22
CA VAL A 54 9.06 -1.66 -7.67
C VAL A 54 8.79 -2.64 -6.52
N GLY A 55 7.82 -3.53 -6.71
CA GLY A 55 7.38 -4.50 -5.70
C GLY A 55 6.50 -3.92 -4.58
N GLY A 56 6.07 -2.66 -4.66
CA GLY A 56 5.21 -2.02 -3.65
C GLY A 56 3.82 -2.62 -3.56
N LEU A 57 3.21 -2.90 -4.70
CA LEU A 57 1.89 -3.52 -4.75
C LEU A 57 1.91 -4.96 -4.24
N GLU A 58 2.93 -5.73 -4.61
CA GLU A 58 3.16 -7.08 -4.05
C GLU A 58 3.31 -7.04 -2.52
N LEU A 59 4.17 -6.13 -2.01
CA LEU A 59 4.37 -5.94 -0.58
C LEU A 59 3.07 -5.55 0.12
N THR A 60 2.30 -4.63 -0.46
CA THR A 60 0.99 -4.21 0.05
C THR A 60 0.06 -5.41 0.20
N VAL A 61 -0.02 -6.27 -0.82
CA VAL A 61 -0.85 -7.47 -0.78
C VAL A 61 -0.34 -8.47 0.25
N SER A 62 0.98 -8.60 0.44
CA SER A 62 1.56 -9.49 1.46
C SER A 62 1.23 -9.07 2.90
N LEU A 63 1.02 -7.77 3.16
CA LEU A 63 0.65 -7.27 4.49
C LEU A 63 -0.75 -7.72 4.93
N LEU A 64 -1.59 -8.20 4.01
CA LEU A 64 -2.88 -8.84 4.35
C LEU A 64 -2.71 -10.18 5.10
N GLU A 65 -1.49 -10.69 5.21
CA GLU A 65 -1.17 -11.88 6.03
C GLU A 65 -0.73 -11.52 7.46
N SER A 66 -0.75 -10.24 7.83
CA SER A 66 -0.41 -9.79 9.17
C SER A 66 -1.35 -10.43 10.22
N LYS A 67 -0.80 -10.74 11.39
CA LYS A 67 -1.59 -11.15 12.57
C LYS A 67 -2.12 -9.95 13.37
N ASP A 68 -1.58 -8.76 13.09
CA ASP A 68 -1.98 -7.52 13.73
C ASP A 68 -3.17 -6.91 12.98
N THR A 69 -4.31 -6.81 13.67
CA THR A 69 -5.56 -6.32 13.10
C THR A 69 -5.52 -4.84 12.73
N GLU A 70 -4.68 -4.05 13.41
CA GLU A 70 -4.52 -2.63 13.07
C GLU A 70 -3.72 -2.48 11.77
N VAL A 71 -2.66 -3.28 11.58
CA VAL A 71 -1.96 -3.38 10.29
C VAL A 71 -2.91 -3.81 9.18
N LEU A 72 -3.75 -4.83 9.42
CA LEU A 72 -4.76 -5.29 8.46
C LEU A 72 -5.73 -4.16 8.08
N SER A 73 -6.25 -3.42 9.06
CA SER A 73 -7.16 -2.30 8.79
C SER A 73 -6.49 -1.18 7.98
N ALA A 74 -5.24 -0.85 8.32
CA ALA A 74 -4.48 0.21 7.67
C ALA A 74 -4.11 -0.16 6.22
N VAL A 75 -3.69 -1.40 5.98
CA VAL A 75 -3.39 -1.86 4.61
C VAL A 75 -4.67 -1.96 3.78
N CYS A 76 -5.81 -2.38 4.35
CA CYS A 76 -7.09 -2.36 3.64
C CYS A 76 -7.48 -0.93 3.21
N ALA A 77 -7.29 0.06 4.08
CA ALA A 77 -7.52 1.46 3.73
C ALA A 77 -6.60 1.91 2.59
N MET A 78 -5.32 1.53 2.62
CA MET A 78 -4.36 1.85 1.57
C MET A 78 -4.72 1.17 0.23
N ILE A 79 -5.10 -0.11 0.25
CA ILE A 79 -5.57 -0.86 -0.92
C ILE A 79 -6.79 -0.19 -1.55
N ALA A 80 -7.73 0.29 -0.72
CA ALA A 80 -8.93 0.96 -1.22
C ALA A 80 -8.60 2.22 -2.04
N GLU A 81 -7.59 3.00 -1.64
CA GLU A 81 -7.13 4.15 -2.41
C GLU A 81 -6.38 3.72 -3.68
N ILE A 82 -5.48 2.73 -3.59
CA ILE A 82 -4.71 2.22 -4.73
C ILE A 82 -5.63 1.67 -5.82
N ALA A 83 -6.67 0.93 -5.42
CA ALA A 83 -7.60 0.26 -6.32
C ALA A 83 -8.57 1.20 -7.06
N THR A 84 -8.54 2.51 -6.77
CA THR A 84 -9.31 3.51 -7.54
C THR A 84 -8.76 3.68 -8.96
N ASP A 85 -7.49 3.36 -9.18
CA ASP A 85 -6.86 3.31 -10.49
C ASP A 85 -7.00 1.91 -11.12
N PRO A 86 -7.54 1.79 -12.35
CA PRO A 86 -7.76 0.48 -13.00
C PRO A 86 -6.48 -0.33 -13.25
N GLU A 87 -5.36 0.31 -13.56
CA GLU A 87 -4.09 -0.38 -13.81
C GLU A 87 -3.54 -0.98 -12.50
N ASN A 88 -3.54 -0.18 -11.43
CA ASN A 88 -3.18 -0.65 -10.09
C ASN A 88 -4.10 -1.76 -9.59
N LEU A 89 -5.41 -1.67 -9.84
CA LEU A 89 -6.36 -2.73 -9.51
C LEU A 89 -6.04 -4.04 -10.25
N GLY A 90 -5.66 -3.96 -11.52
CA GLY A 90 -5.20 -5.11 -12.30
C GLY A 90 -3.99 -5.77 -11.64
N ILE A 91 -2.96 -5.01 -11.32
CA ILE A 91 -1.73 -5.52 -10.69
C ILE A 91 -2.02 -6.12 -9.30
N LEU A 92 -2.83 -5.46 -8.48
CA LEU A 92 -3.25 -6.01 -7.18
C LEU A 92 -4.00 -7.34 -7.34
N THR A 93 -4.85 -7.45 -8.37
CA THR A 93 -5.58 -8.68 -8.71
C THR A 93 -4.62 -9.81 -9.10
N ASP A 94 -3.60 -9.52 -9.90
CA ASP A 94 -2.57 -10.47 -10.30
C ASP A 94 -1.77 -10.98 -9.11
N HIS A 95 -1.55 -10.14 -8.09
CA HIS A 95 -0.94 -10.56 -6.82
C HIS A 95 -1.91 -11.27 -5.86
N GLY A 96 -3.16 -11.47 -6.26
CA GLY A 96 -4.15 -12.25 -5.51
C GLY A 96 -4.83 -11.48 -4.37
N VAL A 97 -4.92 -10.14 -4.47
CA VAL A 97 -5.55 -9.29 -3.43
C VAL A 97 -6.97 -9.76 -3.07
N VAL A 98 -7.76 -10.19 -4.06
CA VAL A 98 -9.15 -10.63 -3.86
C VAL A 98 -9.25 -11.83 -2.94
N ARG A 99 -8.37 -12.83 -3.14
CA ARG A 99 -8.34 -14.03 -2.31
C ARG A 99 -7.96 -13.69 -0.87
N LYS A 100 -6.93 -12.85 -0.69
CA LYS A 100 -6.46 -12.47 0.65
C LYS A 100 -7.49 -11.62 1.39
N LEU A 101 -8.12 -10.66 0.73
CA LEU A 101 -9.22 -9.89 1.31
C LEU A 101 -10.39 -10.80 1.72
N ALA A 102 -10.76 -11.79 0.89
CA ALA A 102 -11.81 -12.74 1.23
C ALA A 102 -11.50 -13.53 2.51
N THR A 103 -10.23 -13.90 2.76
CA THR A 103 -9.84 -14.59 4.01
C THR A 103 -9.98 -13.73 5.26
N LEU A 104 -10.05 -12.40 5.13
CA LEU A 104 -10.28 -11.49 6.26
C LEU A 104 -11.75 -11.42 6.69
N VAL A 105 -12.67 -11.87 5.84
CA VAL A 105 -14.13 -11.82 6.10
C VAL A 105 -14.58 -12.97 7.01
N GLU A 106 -13.75 -14.00 7.21
CA GLU A 106 -14.01 -15.09 8.16
C GLU A 106 -13.79 -14.63 9.61
N THR A 107 -14.65 -13.74 10.09
CA THR A 107 -14.71 -13.38 11.51
C THR A 107 -15.63 -14.35 12.26
N VAL A 108 -15.02 -15.36 12.89
CA VAL A 108 -15.52 -16.19 14.01
C VAL A 108 -16.84 -16.96 13.76
N THR A 109 -16.73 -18.24 13.37
CA THR A 109 -17.74 -19.25 13.79
C THR A 109 -17.59 -19.50 15.29
N TYR A 110 -18.67 -19.21 16.02
CA TYR A 110 -18.84 -19.40 17.48
C TYR A 110 -18.47 -20.78 17.99
#